data_AF-A0A2T1N8C6-F1
#
_entry.id   AF-A0A2T1N8C6-F1
#
_cell.length_a   1.000
_cell.length_b   1.000
_cell.length_c   1.000
_cell.angle_alpha   90.00
_cell.angle_beta   90.00
_cell.angle_gamma   90.00
#
_symmetry.space_group_name_H-M   'P 1'
#
loop_
_entity.id
_entity.type
_entity.pdbx_description
1 polymer ?
#
loop_
_entity_poly.entity_id
_entity_poly.type
_entity_poly.pdbx_seq_one_letter_code
_entity_poly.pdbx_strand_id
1 'polypeptide(L)'
;MKNRVFMYLFIFTLLLVLFQYINSKSIIEDYDKNLKTAENRVEVYSDSISMLKDKISDLSQFDLNYSDDAISFFQDNGIDSEKLMPVVKDALLSMNMQDGDTHPIIPYPGGNGNRMLLNSVKFLNHKWLIADFSDGTLWGEILIGYSIDENNDIKFKEIETLLYPYQRY
;
A
#
# COMPACT_ATOMS: atom_id res chain seq x y z
N MET A 1 27.15 32.28 -68.29
CA MET A 1 26.15 31.38 -67.67
C MET A 1 26.55 30.92 -66.27
N LYS A 2 27.83 30.50 -66.03
CA LYS A 2 28.34 30.09 -64.70
C LYS A 2 28.01 31.05 -63.53
N ASN A 3 28.24 32.37 -63.67
CA ASN A 3 28.01 33.31 -62.56
C ASN A 3 26.54 33.45 -62.13
N ARG A 4 25.58 33.27 -63.04
CA ARG A 4 24.15 33.31 -62.69
C ARG A 4 23.75 32.09 -61.89
N VAL A 5 24.30 30.92 -62.23
CA VAL A 5 24.07 29.66 -61.49
C VAL A 5 24.58 29.75 -60.05
N PHE A 6 25.79 30.29 -59.82
CA PHE A 6 26.32 30.49 -58.47
C PHE A 6 25.47 31.46 -57.63
N MET A 7 24.95 32.53 -58.24
CA MET A 7 24.07 33.47 -57.56
C MET A 7 22.73 32.83 -57.13
N TYR A 8 22.09 32.05 -58.01
CA TYR A 8 20.87 31.33 -57.65
C TYR A 8 21.12 30.27 -56.57
N LEU A 9 22.26 29.58 -56.61
CA LEU A 9 22.64 28.59 -55.62
C LEU A 9 22.95 29.23 -54.25
N PHE A 10 23.53 30.44 -54.25
CA PHE A 10 23.73 31.25 -53.04
C PHE A 10 22.40 31.68 -52.41
N ILE A 11 21.46 32.20 -53.21
CA ILE A 11 20.13 32.60 -52.71
C ILE A 11 19.38 31.39 -52.17
N PHE A 12 19.46 30.25 -52.86
CA PHE A 12 18.83 29.00 -52.43
C PHE A 12 19.42 28.48 -51.11
N THR A 13 20.74 28.48 -50.96
CA THR A 13 21.40 28.08 -49.71
C THR A 13 21.04 29.03 -48.56
N LEU A 14 20.95 30.35 -48.81
CA LEU A 14 20.52 31.32 -47.81
C LEU A 14 19.08 31.05 -47.33
N LEU A 15 18.16 30.75 -48.26
CA LEU A 15 16.79 30.35 -47.95
C LEU A 15 16.74 29.05 -47.14
N LEU A 16 17.58 28.08 -47.49
CA LEU A 16 17.66 26.79 -46.79
C LEU A 16 18.15 26.97 -45.34
N VAL A 17 19.17 27.82 -45.13
CA VAL A 17 19.67 28.17 -43.79
C VAL A 17 18.60 28.89 -42.97
N LEU A 18 17.87 29.84 -43.56
CA LEU A 18 16.76 30.52 -42.89
C LEU A 18 15.65 29.55 -42.49
N PHE A 19 15.28 28.64 -43.39
CA PHE A 19 14.29 27.60 -43.11
C PHE A 19 14.75 26.66 -41.99
N GLN A 20 16.00 26.19 -42.04
CA GLN A 20 16.58 25.36 -40.98
C GLN A 20 16.63 26.08 -39.63
N TYR A 21 16.97 27.37 -39.61
CA TYR A 21 17.02 28.16 -38.39
C TYR A 21 15.65 28.32 -37.74
N ILE A 22 14.62 28.72 -38.51
CA ILE A 22 13.26 28.89 -37.99
C ILE A 22 12.71 27.56 -37.48
N ASN A 23 12.89 26.48 -38.24
CA ASN A 23 12.43 25.15 -37.85
C ASN A 23 13.14 24.65 -36.58
N SER A 24 14.46 24.79 -36.51
CA SER A 24 15.23 24.43 -35.31
C SER A 24 14.80 25.22 -34.08
N LYS A 25 14.57 26.54 -34.23
CA LYS A 25 14.07 27.40 -33.15
C LYS A 25 12.70 26.94 -32.65
N SER A 26 11.76 26.67 -33.55
CA SER A 26 10.43 26.16 -33.21
C SER A 26 10.49 24.82 -32.48
N ILE A 27 11.33 23.90 -32.96
CA ILE A 27 11.52 22.58 -32.35
C ILE A 27 12.08 22.73 -30.93
N ILE A 28 13.09 23.59 -30.73
CA ILE A 28 13.69 23.82 -29.41
C ILE A 28 12.67 24.44 -28.44
N GLU A 29 11.85 25.39 -28.90
CA GLU A 29 10.79 26.00 -28.09
C GLU A 29 9.73 24.98 -27.66
N ASP A 30 9.32 24.07 -28.56
CA ASP A 30 8.39 22.99 -28.22
C ASP A 30 9.02 22.00 -27.23
N TYR A 31 10.29 21.63 -27.39
CA TYR A 31 11.01 20.79 -26.43
C TYR A 31 11.10 21.45 -25.06
N ASP A 32 11.45 22.74 -24.99
CA ASP A 32 11.54 23.49 -23.73
C ASP A 32 10.17 23.58 -23.03
N LYS A 33 9.10 23.82 -23.80
CA LYS A 33 7.73 23.83 -23.27
C LYS A 33 7.32 22.46 -22.72
N ASN A 34 7.63 21.40 -23.44
CA ASN A 34 7.32 20.04 -23.02
C ASN A 34 8.14 19.65 -21.78
N LEU A 35 9.41 20.05 -21.72
CA LEU A 35 10.29 19.83 -20.58
C LEU A 35 9.75 20.53 -19.33
N LYS A 36 9.44 21.82 -19.42
CA LYS A 36 8.82 22.58 -18.32
C LYS A 36 7.49 21.97 -17.86
N THR A 37 6.67 21.48 -18.79
CA THR A 37 5.42 20.80 -18.46
C THR A 37 5.67 19.49 -17.73
N ALA A 38 6.69 18.73 -18.14
CA ALA A 38 7.09 17.49 -17.48
C ALA A 38 7.65 17.77 -16.07
N GLU A 39 8.51 18.77 -15.91
CA GLU A 39 9.06 19.21 -14.63
C GLU A 39 7.94 19.62 -13.65
N ASN A 40 7.00 20.46 -14.09
CA ASN A 40 5.86 20.86 -13.28
C ASN A 40 4.99 19.67 -12.86
N ARG A 41 4.81 18.66 -13.74
CA ARG A 41 4.07 17.45 -13.39
C ARG A 41 4.80 16.63 -12.33
N VAL A 42 6.12 16.52 -12.44
CA VAL A 42 6.96 15.83 -11.44
C VAL A 42 6.84 16.52 -10.09
N GLU A 43 6.89 17.84 -10.04
CA GLU A 43 6.70 18.62 -8.81
C GLU A 43 5.31 18.37 -8.20
N VAL A 44 4.23 18.51 -8.97
CA VAL A 44 2.85 18.27 -8.50
C VAL A 44 2.66 16.84 -8.01
N TYR A 45 3.21 15.85 -8.70
CA TYR A 45 3.13 14.45 -8.27
C TYR A 45 3.95 14.19 -7.01
N SER A 46 5.13 14.81 -6.88
CA SER A 46 5.95 14.73 -5.67
C SER A 46 5.21 15.31 -4.46
N ASP A 47 4.59 16.48 -4.60
CA ASP A 47 3.80 17.11 -3.56
C ASP A 47 2.58 16.25 -3.17
N SER A 48 1.89 15.69 -4.18
CA SER A 48 0.77 14.78 -3.96
C SER A 48 1.19 13.53 -3.18
N ILE A 49 2.35 12.96 -3.50
CA ILE A 49 2.92 11.82 -2.76
C ILE A 49 3.25 12.22 -1.33
N SER A 50 3.82 13.42 -1.11
CA SER A 50 4.11 13.91 0.25
C SER A 50 2.83 14.04 1.08
N MET A 51 1.80 14.69 0.53
CA MET A 51 0.51 14.83 1.22
C MET A 51 -0.15 13.48 1.53
N LEU A 52 -0.03 12.51 0.62
CA LEU A 52 -0.53 11.16 0.85
C LEU A 52 0.25 10.45 1.96
N LYS A 53 1.57 10.62 2.02
CA LYS A 53 2.40 10.08 3.10
C LYS A 53 2.02 10.67 4.45
N ASP A 54 1.82 11.98 4.52
CA ASP A 54 1.40 12.65 5.75
C ASP A 54 0.04 12.12 6.23
N LYS A 55 -0.93 12.00 5.30
CA LYS A 55 -2.24 11.43 5.61
C LYS A 55 -2.16 9.96 6.04
N ILE A 56 -1.27 9.16 5.44
CA ILE A 56 -1.05 7.78 5.87
C ILE A 56 -0.46 7.75 7.28
N SER A 57 0.48 8.64 7.59
CA SER A 57 1.06 8.77 8.94
C SER A 57 -0.02 9.09 9.96
N ASP A 58 -0.89 10.07 9.67
CA ASP A 58 -2.01 10.45 10.55
C ASP A 58 -2.99 9.29 10.77
N LEU A 59 -3.36 8.57 9.71
CA LEU A 59 -4.28 7.43 9.78
C LEU A 59 -3.67 6.20 10.44
N SER A 60 -2.34 6.07 10.40
CA SER A 60 -1.60 4.92 10.91
C SER A 60 -1.11 5.13 12.35
N GLN A 61 -1.56 6.16 13.04
CA GLN A 61 -1.19 6.42 14.44
C GLN A 61 -1.42 5.20 15.36
N PHE A 62 -2.44 4.39 15.05
CA PHE A 62 -2.75 3.12 15.73
C PHE A 62 -2.44 1.91 14.86
N ASP A 63 -1.43 1.97 14.02
CA ASP A 63 -0.89 0.80 13.32
C ASP A 63 0.46 0.47 13.95
N LEU A 64 0.68 -0.81 14.23
CA LEU A 64 1.91 -1.29 14.84
C LEU A 64 3.16 -0.88 14.03
N ASN A 65 3.05 -0.77 12.71
CA ASN A 65 4.16 -0.38 11.84
C ASN A 65 4.58 1.10 11.99
N TYR A 66 3.72 1.94 12.57
CA TYR A 66 3.90 3.39 12.64
C TYR A 66 3.85 3.94 14.07
N SER A 67 3.49 3.11 15.05
CA SER A 67 3.49 3.49 16.46
C SER A 67 4.90 3.33 17.04
N ASP A 68 5.61 4.45 17.18
CA ASP A 68 6.96 4.51 17.78
C ASP A 68 7.01 3.82 19.16
N ASP A 69 5.97 3.98 19.99
CA ASP A 69 5.87 3.34 21.30
C ASP A 69 5.80 1.81 21.21
N ALA A 70 5.07 1.29 20.22
CA ALA A 70 4.91 -0.15 20.03
C ALA A 70 6.17 -0.78 19.41
N ILE A 71 6.84 -0.07 18.50
CA ILE A 71 8.14 -0.46 17.95
C ILE A 71 9.19 -0.49 19.07
N SER A 72 9.24 0.56 19.89
CA SER A 72 10.17 0.66 21.02
C SER A 72 9.96 -0.47 22.02
N PHE A 73 8.70 -0.80 22.33
CA PHE A 73 8.39 -1.95 23.20
C PHE A 73 9.00 -3.26 22.68
N PHE A 74 8.88 -3.57 21.38
CA PHE A 74 9.46 -4.80 20.84
C PHE A 74 10.99 -4.75 20.78
N GLN A 75 11.57 -3.61 20.43
CA GLN A 75 13.03 -3.41 20.41
C GLN A 75 13.66 -3.55 21.81
N ASP A 76 13.03 -2.97 22.84
CA ASP A 76 13.48 -3.08 24.23
C ASP A 76 13.44 -4.53 24.75
N ASN A 77 12.53 -5.34 24.21
CA ASN A 77 12.44 -6.78 24.49
C ASN A 77 13.35 -7.63 23.56
N GLY A 78 14.16 -7.01 22.70
CA GLY A 78 15.04 -7.71 21.77
C GLY A 78 14.32 -8.44 20.62
N ILE A 79 13.06 -8.09 20.36
CA ILE A 79 12.21 -8.71 19.36
C ILE A 79 12.13 -7.79 18.13
N ASP A 80 12.46 -8.34 16.96
CA ASP A 80 12.33 -7.65 15.69
C ASP A 80 10.85 -7.61 15.26
N SER A 81 10.23 -6.43 15.36
CA SER A 81 8.81 -6.22 15.04
C SER A 81 8.45 -6.61 13.61
N GLU A 82 9.36 -6.40 12.65
CA GLU A 82 9.14 -6.75 11.23
C GLU A 82 9.05 -8.27 11.02
N LYS A 83 9.77 -9.05 11.83
CA LYS A 83 9.70 -10.52 11.79
C LYS A 83 8.56 -11.08 12.63
N LEU A 84 8.17 -10.38 13.68
CA LEU A 84 7.12 -10.85 14.59
C LEU A 84 5.73 -10.82 13.93
N MET A 85 5.41 -9.74 13.21
CA MET A 85 4.10 -9.59 12.56
C MET A 85 3.71 -10.75 11.62
N PRO A 86 4.57 -11.19 10.67
CA PRO A 86 4.23 -12.34 9.84
C PRO A 86 4.12 -13.62 10.67
N VAL A 87 4.95 -13.82 11.69
CA VAL A 87 4.86 -14.99 12.57
C VAL A 87 3.53 -15.02 13.35
N VAL A 88 3.10 -13.89 13.91
CA VAL A 88 1.82 -13.78 14.63
C VAL A 88 0.64 -13.96 13.67
N LYS A 89 0.73 -13.38 12.47
CA LYS A 89 -0.29 -13.55 11.44
C LYS A 89 -0.41 -15.01 11.00
N ASP A 90 0.71 -15.67 10.72
CA ASP A 90 0.74 -17.06 10.29
C ASP A 90 0.29 -18.00 11.41
N ALA A 91 0.69 -17.75 12.66
CA ALA A 91 0.22 -18.50 13.82
C ALA A 91 -1.30 -18.38 14.00
N LEU A 92 -1.85 -17.18 13.80
CA LEU A 92 -3.29 -16.94 13.88
C LEU A 92 -4.05 -17.61 12.74
N LEU A 93 -3.57 -17.48 11.49
CA LEU A 93 -4.19 -18.14 10.33
C LEU A 93 -4.05 -19.66 10.37
N SER A 94 -2.99 -20.19 10.99
CA SER A 94 -2.81 -21.63 11.20
C SER A 94 -3.88 -22.22 12.13
N MET A 95 -4.56 -21.40 12.94
CA MET A 95 -5.69 -21.87 13.75
C MET A 95 -6.89 -22.29 12.89
N ASN A 96 -7.00 -21.78 11.66
CA ASN A 96 -7.99 -22.26 10.69
C ASN A 96 -7.78 -23.75 10.34
N MET A 97 -6.57 -24.28 10.51
CA MET A 97 -6.20 -25.66 10.17
C MET A 97 -6.34 -26.63 11.36
N GLN A 98 -6.67 -26.15 12.56
CA GLN A 98 -6.86 -27.04 13.70
C GLN A 98 -8.12 -27.90 13.53
N ASP A 99 -7.96 -29.20 13.78
CA ASP A 99 -9.05 -30.17 13.67
C ASP A 99 -10.05 -30.00 14.83
N GLY A 100 -11.25 -29.55 14.48
CA GLY A 100 -12.37 -29.32 15.39
C GLY A 100 -13.59 -28.76 14.63
N ASP A 101 -14.79 -28.99 15.17
CA ASP A 101 -16.05 -28.53 14.55
C ASP A 101 -16.24 -27.01 14.67
N THR A 102 -15.54 -26.35 15.60
CA THR A 102 -15.61 -24.90 15.88
C THR A 102 -14.24 -24.26 15.88
N HIS A 103 -14.11 -23.08 15.29
CA HIS A 103 -12.84 -22.35 15.26
C HIS A 103 -12.40 -21.91 16.68
N PRO A 104 -11.13 -22.08 17.10
CA PRO A 104 -10.70 -21.88 18.49
C PRO A 104 -10.96 -20.50 19.09
N ILE A 105 -11.04 -19.48 18.24
CA ILE A 105 -11.18 -18.07 18.64
C ILE A 105 -12.53 -17.47 18.22
N ILE A 106 -13.28 -18.10 17.30
CA ILE A 106 -14.54 -17.52 16.81
C ILE A 106 -15.70 -18.17 17.57
N PRO A 107 -16.51 -17.41 18.34
CA PRO A 107 -17.59 -17.94 19.17
C PRO A 107 -18.85 -18.33 18.36
N TYR A 108 -18.80 -18.25 17.03
CA TYR A 108 -19.92 -18.57 16.14
C TYR A 108 -19.68 -19.86 15.36
N PRO A 109 -20.66 -20.78 15.34
CA PRO A 109 -20.64 -21.89 14.39
C PRO A 109 -20.86 -21.34 12.97
N GLY A 110 -20.23 -21.96 11.98
CA GLY A 110 -20.50 -21.59 10.60
C GLY A 110 -21.87 -22.11 10.12
N GLY A 111 -22.44 -21.42 9.15
CA GLY A 111 -23.70 -21.74 8.50
C GLY A 111 -23.57 -22.87 7.49
N ASN A 112 -24.64 -23.65 7.33
CA ASN A 112 -24.78 -24.69 6.30
C ASN A 112 -23.65 -25.76 6.28
N GLY A 113 -23.02 -26.03 7.44
CA GLY A 113 -21.95 -27.03 7.54
C GLY A 113 -20.57 -26.55 7.08
N ASN A 114 -20.44 -25.27 6.69
CA ASN A 114 -19.14 -24.64 6.48
C ASN A 114 -18.58 -24.14 7.82
N ARG A 115 -17.25 -24.12 7.95
CA ARG A 115 -16.57 -23.54 9.13
C ARG A 115 -16.30 -22.06 8.90
N MET A 116 -16.34 -21.28 9.97
CA MET A 116 -15.87 -19.89 9.97
C MET A 116 -14.36 -19.87 9.90
N LEU A 117 -13.81 -19.17 8.92
CA LEU A 117 -12.37 -19.03 8.69
C LEU A 117 -11.96 -17.57 8.81
N LEU A 118 -10.81 -17.33 9.44
CA LEU A 118 -10.15 -16.02 9.42
C LEU A 118 -9.57 -15.75 8.03
N ASN A 119 -9.83 -14.57 7.46
CA ASN A 119 -9.37 -14.21 6.12
C ASN A 119 -8.20 -13.23 6.16
N SER A 120 -8.40 -12.07 6.78
CA SER A 120 -7.46 -10.97 6.85
C SER A 120 -7.23 -10.57 8.31
N VAL A 121 -6.03 -10.06 8.57
CA VAL A 121 -5.59 -9.65 9.90
C VAL A 121 -4.93 -8.29 9.79
N LYS A 122 -5.32 -7.36 10.66
CA LYS A 122 -4.68 -6.05 10.82
C LYS A 122 -4.24 -5.86 12.28
N PHE A 123 -2.97 -5.51 12.45
CA PHE A 123 -2.42 -5.19 13.76
C PHE A 123 -2.76 -3.75 14.12
N LEU A 124 -3.29 -3.53 15.32
CA LEU A 124 -3.54 -2.20 15.84
C LEU A 124 -2.35 -1.71 16.68
N ASN A 125 -1.81 -2.56 17.55
CA ASN A 125 -0.66 -2.20 18.37
C ASN A 125 0.06 -3.45 18.90
N HIS A 126 0.88 -3.29 19.94
CA HIS A 126 1.62 -4.37 20.60
C HIS A 126 0.75 -5.37 21.38
N LYS A 127 -0.58 -5.15 21.47
CA LYS A 127 -1.51 -5.94 22.28
C LYS A 127 -2.78 -6.37 21.55
N TRP A 128 -3.22 -5.62 20.55
CA TRP A 128 -4.48 -5.84 19.85
C TRP A 128 -4.30 -6.00 18.34
N LEU A 129 -5.09 -6.89 17.78
CA LEU A 129 -5.26 -7.09 16.36
C LEU A 129 -6.75 -7.28 16.06
N ILE A 130 -7.15 -6.90 14.86
CA ILE A 130 -8.49 -7.17 14.32
C ILE A 130 -8.36 -8.16 13.17
N ALA A 131 -9.36 -9.02 13.02
CA ALA A 131 -9.44 -9.93 11.88
C ALA A 131 -10.88 -10.02 11.37
N ASP A 132 -11.04 -10.27 10.08
CA ASP A 132 -12.34 -10.62 9.50
C ASP A 132 -12.46 -12.14 9.38
N PHE A 133 -13.67 -12.63 9.57
CA PHE A 133 -13.99 -14.05 9.41
C PHE A 133 -15.24 -14.26 8.57
N SER A 134 -15.26 -15.35 7.81
CA SER A 134 -16.45 -15.75 7.05
C SER A 134 -16.53 -17.25 6.80
N ASP A 135 -17.74 -17.72 6.51
CA ASP A 135 -18.05 -19.09 6.05
C ASP A 135 -18.47 -19.14 4.56
N GLY A 136 -18.31 -18.01 3.86
CA GLY A 136 -18.78 -17.76 2.50
C GLY A 136 -20.19 -17.16 2.38
N THR A 137 -21.01 -17.26 3.42
CA THR A 137 -22.40 -16.73 3.46
C THR A 137 -22.55 -15.63 4.51
N LEU A 138 -21.95 -15.81 5.67
CA LEU A 138 -21.93 -14.95 6.83
C LEU A 138 -20.53 -14.36 6.99
N TRP A 139 -20.48 -13.11 7.43
CA TRP A 139 -19.26 -12.32 7.57
C TRP A 139 -19.27 -11.61 8.93
N GLY A 140 -18.10 -11.49 9.54
CA GLY A 140 -17.94 -10.82 10.82
C GLY A 140 -16.52 -10.30 11.01
N GLU A 141 -16.36 -9.52 12.08
CA GLU A 141 -15.09 -8.98 12.53
C GLU A 141 -14.84 -9.41 13.98
N ILE A 142 -13.58 -9.66 14.32
CA ILE A 142 -13.16 -10.06 15.65
C ILE A 142 -12.01 -9.17 16.13
N LEU A 143 -12.12 -8.73 17.38
CA LEU A 143 -11.04 -8.09 18.12
C LEU A 143 -10.33 -9.13 18.98
N ILE A 144 -9.02 -9.27 18.78
CA ILE A 144 -8.19 -10.27 19.43
C ILE A 144 -7.06 -9.57 20.18
N GLY A 145 -6.90 -9.94 21.44
CA GLY A 145 -5.70 -9.61 22.22
C GLY A 145 -4.62 -10.65 21.98
N TYR A 146 -3.39 -10.22 21.74
CA TYR A 146 -2.23 -11.10 21.67
C TYR A 146 -1.16 -10.68 22.68
N SER A 147 -0.42 -11.67 23.18
CA SER A 147 0.73 -11.47 24.06
C SER A 147 1.79 -12.50 23.75
N ILE A 148 3.05 -12.08 23.78
CA ILE A 148 4.21 -12.96 23.59
C ILE A 148 4.83 -13.23 24.95
N ASP A 149 5.01 -14.50 25.27
CA ASP A 149 5.66 -14.94 26.52
C ASP A 149 7.18 -14.91 26.38
N GLU A 150 7.92 -15.05 27.50
CA GLU A 150 9.39 -15.06 27.53
C GLU A 150 10.02 -16.17 26.66
N ASN A 151 9.24 -17.21 26.31
CA ASN A 151 9.63 -18.31 25.45
C ASN A 151 9.29 -18.09 23.95
N ASN A 152 8.90 -16.88 23.56
CA ASN A 152 8.36 -16.55 22.23
C ASN A 152 7.03 -17.26 21.87
N ASP A 153 6.33 -17.82 22.85
CA ASP A 153 5.01 -18.41 22.64
C ASP A 153 3.95 -17.32 22.52
N ILE A 154 3.17 -17.36 21.43
CA ILE A 154 2.12 -16.38 21.15
C ILE A 154 0.79 -16.89 21.72
N LYS A 155 0.22 -16.15 22.66
CA LYS A 155 -1.11 -16.41 23.22
C LYS A 155 -2.11 -15.44 22.63
N PHE A 156 -3.24 -15.97 22.19
CA PHE A 156 -4.36 -15.20 21.64
C PHE A 156 -5.57 -15.30 22.57
N LYS A 157 -6.29 -14.20 22.71
CA LYS A 157 -7.51 -14.10 23.49
C LYS A 157 -8.57 -13.34 22.69
N GLU A 158 -9.73 -13.95 22.54
CA GLU A 158 -10.92 -13.27 22.04
C GLU A 158 -11.33 -12.15 23.02
N ILE A 159 -11.53 -10.94 22.50
CA ILE A 159 -12.02 -9.80 23.28
C ILE A 159 -13.50 -9.56 22.97
N GLU A 160 -13.80 -9.38 21.69
CA GLU A 160 -15.15 -9.09 21.23
C GLU A 160 -15.31 -9.48 19.76
N THR A 161 -16.52 -9.88 19.39
CA THR A 161 -16.87 -10.25 18.02
C THR A 161 -18.12 -9.55 17.54
N LEU A 162 -18.12 -9.19 16.26
CA LEU A 162 -19.24 -8.62 15.54
C LEU A 162 -19.60 -9.54 14.38
N LEU A 163 -20.88 -9.93 14.30
CA LEU A 163 -21.41 -10.66 13.15
C LEU A 163 -22.33 -9.73 12.35
N TYR A 164 -22.11 -9.62 11.05
CA TYR A 164 -22.96 -8.80 10.20
C TYR A 164 -24.26 -9.53 9.85
N PRO A 165 -25.40 -8.83 9.84
CA PRO A 165 -26.65 -9.39 9.36
C PRO A 165 -26.58 -9.61 7.84
N TYR A 166 -27.25 -10.67 7.37
CA TYR A 166 -27.35 -11.00 5.95
C TYR A 166 -27.89 -9.82 5.14
N GLN A 167 -27.06 -9.23 4.27
CA GLN A 167 -27.49 -8.19 3.35
C GLN A 167 -28.30 -8.83 2.21
N ARG A 168 -29.63 -8.72 2.29
CA ARG A 168 -30.50 -8.95 1.12
C ARG A 168 -30.29 -7.81 0.13
N TYR A 169 -29.48 -8.05 -0.90
CA TYR A 169 -29.51 -7.24 -2.13
C TYR A 169 -30.80 -7.48 -2.89
#